data_AF-A0A1F8ZTN6-F1
#
_entry.id   AF-A0A1F8ZTN6-F1
#
_cell.length_a   1.000
_cell.length_b   1.000
_cell.length_c   1.000
_cell.angle_alpha   90.00
_cell.angle_beta   90.00
_cell.angle_gamma   90.00
#
_symmetry.space_group_name_H-M   'P 1'
#
loop_
_entity.id
_entity.type
_entity.pdbx_description
1 polymer ?
#
loop_
_entity_poly.entity_id
_entity_poly.type
_entity_poly.pdbx_seq_one_letter_code
_entity_poly.pdbx_strand_id
1 'polypeptide(L)'
;MSTAFPLTTVQVIEVMELERPKVTKGSLWQKRNLLFRNKEEGQKVSLHLSNWAKAKDTGGRTYLLYEAKNPSFRGLVIQPFDSFYCFEVFLVEGSGK
;
A
#
# COMPACT_ATOMS: atom_id res chain seq x y z
N MET A 1 23.77 -1.37 4.17
CA MET A 1 23.40 -1.41 2.74
C MET A 1 21.94 -1.03 2.63
N SER A 2 21.61 0.08 1.95
CA SER A 2 20.21 0.44 1.66
C SER A 2 19.76 -0.35 0.44
N THR A 3 18.84 -1.29 0.61
CA THR A 3 18.19 -1.97 -0.51
C THR A 3 17.26 -0.96 -1.15
N ALA A 4 17.68 -0.35 -2.26
CA ALA A 4 16.84 0.53 -3.05
C ALA A 4 15.76 -0.33 -3.73
N PHE A 5 14.56 -0.34 -3.17
CA PHE A 5 13.41 -0.97 -3.82
C PHE A 5 12.95 -0.07 -4.98
N PRO A 6 12.61 -0.66 -6.15
CA PRO A 6 12.14 0.13 -7.27
C PRO A 6 10.88 0.90 -6.88
N LEU A 7 10.84 2.18 -7.26
CA LEU A 7 9.65 3.00 -7.16
C LEU A 7 8.58 2.39 -8.06
N THR A 8 7.43 2.06 -7.47
CA THR A 8 6.31 1.46 -8.21
C THR A 8 5.07 2.31 -7.98
N THR A 9 4.46 2.77 -9.07
CA THR A 9 3.15 3.43 -9.02
C THR A 9 2.06 2.37 -9.05
N VAL A 10 1.09 2.49 -8.15
CA VAL A 10 -0.09 1.65 -8.07
C VAL A 10 -1.35 2.50 -8.18
N GLN A 11 -2.40 1.94 -8.75
CA GLN A 11 -3.72 2.54 -8.79
C GLN A 11 -4.66 1.80 -7.84
N VAL A 12 -5.40 2.53 -7.02
CA VAL A 12 -6.46 1.96 -6.18
C VAL A 12 -7.62 1.52 -7.08
N ILE A 13 -7.97 0.24 -7.02
CA ILE A 13 -9.05 -0.35 -7.84
C ILE A 13 -10.33 -0.61 -7.03
N GLU A 14 -10.21 -0.73 -5.71
CA GLU A 14 -11.30 -1.06 -4.79
C GLU A 14 -10.96 -0.52 -3.39
N VAL A 15 -11.96 -0.01 -2.67
CA VAL A 15 -11.80 0.53 -1.31
C VAL A 15 -12.77 -0.23 -0.40
N MET A 16 -12.22 -0.93 0.59
CA MET A 16 -12.94 -1.73 1.59
C MET A 16 -12.93 -0.97 2.92
N GLU A 17 -13.88 -0.07 3.12
CA GLU A 17 -14.06 0.70 4.37
C GLU A 17 -12.82 1.48 4.86
N LEU A 18 -11.82 1.71 4.00
CA LEU A 18 -10.66 2.52 4.34
C LEU A 18 -11.03 4.00 4.29
N GLU A 19 -11.42 4.54 5.44
CA GLU A 19 -11.74 5.95 5.64
C GLU A 19 -10.48 6.81 5.74
N ARG A 20 -9.73 6.93 4.64
CA ARG A 20 -8.56 7.81 4.54
C ARG A 20 -8.74 8.87 3.44
N PRO A 21 -8.55 10.17 3.75
CA PRO A 21 -8.57 11.21 2.73
C PRO A 21 -7.65 10.88 1.55
N LYS A 22 -8.15 11.11 0.34
CA LYS A 22 -7.47 10.89 -0.95
C LYS A 22 -7.26 9.41 -1.34
N VAL A 23 -7.60 8.43 -0.50
CA VAL A 23 -7.63 7.02 -0.91
C VAL A 23 -8.99 6.72 -1.54
N THR A 24 -9.09 6.97 -2.83
CA THR A 24 -10.31 6.73 -3.62
C THR A 24 -10.02 5.80 -4.78
N LYS A 25 -11.04 5.12 -5.30
CA LYS A 25 -10.91 4.34 -6.54
C LYS A 25 -10.39 5.25 -7.66
N GLY A 26 -9.34 4.81 -8.35
CA GLY A 26 -8.64 5.56 -9.39
C GLY A 26 -7.45 6.39 -8.90
N SER A 27 -7.32 6.64 -7.59
CA SER A 27 -6.17 7.37 -7.03
C SER A 27 -4.86 6.61 -7.27
N LEU A 28 -3.80 7.37 -7.56
CA LEU A 28 -2.47 6.86 -7.85
C LEU A 28 -1.54 7.06 -6.67
N TRP A 29 -0.77 6.04 -6.34
CA TRP A 29 0.09 6.01 -5.16
C TRP A 29 1.45 5.43 -5.52
N GLN A 30 2.51 5.96 -4.93
CA GLN A 30 3.87 5.51 -5.20
C GLN A 30 4.45 4.82 -3.97
N LYS A 31 4.86 3.57 -4.14
CA LYS A 31 5.61 2.78 -3.17
C LYS A 31 7.06 3.25 -3.10
N ARG A 32 7.60 3.43 -1.89
CA ARG A 32 9.00 3.84 -1.66
C ARG A 32 9.74 2.90 -0.69
N ASN A 33 10.08 3.41 0.49
CA ASN A 33 10.99 2.77 1.44
C ASN A 33 10.34 1.55 2.10
N LEU A 34 11.14 0.53 2.38
CA LEU A 34 10.72 -0.56 3.26
C LEU A 34 10.59 -0.02 4.68
N LEU A 35 9.42 -0.20 5.30
CA LEU A 35 9.16 0.22 6.67
C LEU A 35 9.38 -0.93 7.66
N PHE A 36 8.74 -2.07 7.41
CA PHE A 36 8.83 -3.25 8.25
C PHE A 36 8.40 -4.51 7.49
N ARG A 37 8.55 -5.66 8.14
CA ARG A 37 8.04 -6.94 7.66
C ARG A 37 6.86 -7.37 8.52
N ASN A 38 5.75 -7.74 7.89
CA ASN A 38 4.59 -8.30 8.55
C ASN A 38 4.82 -9.79 8.85
N LYS A 39 4.06 -10.36 9.79
CA LYS A 39 4.12 -11.79 10.11
C LYS A 39 3.54 -12.66 9.00
N GLU A 40 2.67 -12.07 8.18
CA GLU A 40 1.94 -12.75 7.12
C GLU A 40 2.03 -12.00 5.79
N GLU A 41 1.77 -12.70 4.70
CA GLU A 41 1.68 -12.14 3.36
C GLU A 41 0.45 -11.25 3.20
N GLY A 42 0.51 -10.25 2.32
CA GLY A 42 -0.53 -9.24 2.16
C GLY A 42 -1.92 -9.84 1.91
N GLN A 43 -2.00 -10.95 1.17
CA GLN A 43 -3.27 -11.65 0.96
C GLN A 43 -3.89 -12.14 2.27
N LYS A 44 -3.09 -12.75 3.17
CA LYS A 44 -3.59 -13.22 4.47
C LYS A 44 -3.95 -12.05 5.38
N VAL A 45 -3.11 -11.02 5.39
CA VAL A 45 -3.37 -9.79 6.15
C VAL A 45 -4.71 -9.17 5.76
N SER A 46 -5.07 -9.15 4.47
CA SER A 46 -6.35 -8.61 4.00
C SER A 46 -7.58 -9.34 4.54
N LEU A 47 -7.45 -10.62 4.93
CA LEU A 47 -8.56 -11.39 5.52
C LEU A 47 -8.84 -11.00 6.98
N HIS A 48 -7.87 -10.35 7.63
CA HIS A 48 -7.93 -9.93 9.03
C HIS A 48 -8.16 -8.42 9.21
N LEU A 49 -8.20 -7.67 8.10
CA LEU A 49 -8.45 -6.24 8.09
C LEU A 49 -9.87 -5.95 7.62
N SER A 50 -10.59 -5.13 8.38
CA SER A 50 -11.88 -4.58 7.95
C SER A 50 -11.71 -3.33 7.07
N ASN A 51 -10.63 -2.57 7.27
CA ASN A 51 -10.42 -1.25 6.66
C ASN A 51 -9.13 -1.21 5.80
N TRP A 52 -9.28 -1.43 4.49
CA TRP A 52 -8.17 -1.42 3.55
C TRP A 52 -8.60 -1.07 2.13
N ALA A 53 -7.65 -0.88 1.22
CA ALA A 53 -7.91 -0.66 -0.19
C ALA A 53 -7.04 -1.57 -1.05
N LYS A 54 -7.61 -2.06 -2.15
CA LYS A 54 -6.90 -2.87 -3.14
C LYS A 54 -6.31 -1.96 -4.19
N ALA A 55 -5.04 -2.17 -4.50
CA ALA A 55 -4.36 -1.46 -5.57
C ALA A 55 -3.68 -2.42 -6.55
N LYS A 56 -3.43 -1.96 -7.77
CA LYS A 56 -2.67 -2.69 -8.79
C LYS A 56 -1.61 -1.81 -9.44
N ASP A 57 -0.45 -2.38 -9.74
CA ASP A 57 0.52 -1.72 -10.61
C ASP A 57 0.23 -1.98 -12.11
N THR A 58 1.03 -1.39 -12.99
CA THR A 58 0.95 -1.60 -14.44
C THR A 58 1.33 -3.01 -14.88
N GLY A 59 2.06 -3.76 -14.04
CA GLY A 59 2.38 -5.17 -14.26
C GLY A 59 1.26 -6.13 -13.81
N GLY A 60 0.15 -5.61 -13.29
CA GLY A 60 -0.97 -6.40 -12.80
C GLY A 60 -0.77 -6.98 -11.40
N ARG A 61 0.34 -6.67 -10.73
CA ARG A 61 0.60 -7.12 -9.36
C ARG A 61 -0.36 -6.41 -8.41
N THR A 62 -0.93 -7.18 -7.48
CA THR A 62 -1.94 -6.70 -6.54
C THR A 62 -1.31 -6.33 -5.20
N TYR A 63 -1.78 -5.22 -4.64
CA TYR A 63 -1.30 -4.62 -3.42
C TYR A 63 -2.45 -4.32 -2.47
N LEU A 64 -2.12 -4.33 -1.19
CA LEU A 64 -2.94 -3.99 -0.05
C LEU A 64 -2.50 -2.62 0.49
N LEU A 65 -3.40 -1.66 0.54
CA LEU A 65 -3.23 -0.35 1.20
C LEU A 65 -4.00 -0.36 2.52
N TYR A 66 -3.37 -0.02 3.64
CA TYR A 66 -4.05 -0.05 4.95
C TYR A 66 -3.33 0.78 6.01
N GLU A 67 -4.03 1.10 7.09
CA GLU A 67 -3.42 1.73 8.27
C GLU A 67 -2.66 0.70 9.11
N ALA A 68 -1.33 0.81 9.12
CA ALA A 68 -0.51 0.02 10.01
C ALA A 68 -0.66 0.50 11.46
N LYS A 69 -0.99 -0.44 12.35
CA LYS A 69 -0.92 -0.28 13.81
C LYS A 69 0.27 -1.06 14.38
N ASN A 70 1.47 -0.78 13.87
CA ASN A 70 2.69 -1.45 14.30
C ASN A 70 3.44 -0.58 15.34
N PRO A 71 4.05 -1.15 16.38
CA PRO A 71 4.95 -0.40 17.27
C PRO A 71 6.03 0.40 16.52
N SER A 72 6.55 -0.13 15.42
CA SER A 72 7.63 0.47 14.63
C SER A 72 7.16 1.55 13.64
N PHE A 73 5.86 1.60 13.30
CA PHE A 73 5.32 2.59 12.37
C PHE A 73 3.80 2.72 12.52
N ARG A 74 3.31 3.96 12.52
CA ARG A 74 1.88 4.29 12.49
C ARG A 74 1.57 5.13 11.27
N GLY A 75 0.66 4.64 10.42
CA GLY A 75 0.20 5.36 9.23
C GLY A 75 -0.12 4.43 8.07
N LEU A 76 -0.43 5.04 6.93
CA LEU A 76 -0.78 4.32 5.71
C LEU A 76 0.45 3.61 5.14
N VAL A 77 0.29 2.33 4.86
CA VAL A 77 1.32 1.49 4.24
C VAL A 77 0.77 0.75 3.03
N ILE A 78 1.68 0.24 2.21
CA ILE A 78 1.38 -0.64 1.10
C ILE A 78 2.14 -1.96 1.23
N GLN A 79 1.45 -3.07 0.98
CA GLN A 79 2.01 -4.42 1.02
C GLN A 79 1.58 -5.20 -0.24
N PRO A 80 2.51 -5.77 -1.04
CA PRO A 80 2.13 -6.70 -2.10
C PRO A 80 1.41 -7.93 -1.53
N PHE A 81 0.41 -8.45 -2.24
CA PHE A 81 -0.37 -9.61 -1.77
C PHE A 81 0.50 -10.85 -1.52
N ASP A 82 1.52 -11.03 -2.35
CA ASP A 82 2.48 -12.13 -2.37
C ASP A 82 3.75 -11.82 -1.55
N SER A 83 3.71 -10.84 -0.64
CA SER A 83 4.90 -10.41 0.10
C SER A 83 4.60 -10.12 1.56
N PHE A 84 5.62 -10.31 2.40
CA PHE A 84 5.63 -9.92 3.80
C PHE A 84 6.09 -8.48 4.01
N TYR A 85 6.63 -7.82 2.98
CA TYR A 85 7.26 -6.51 3.12
C TYR A 85 6.24 -5.37 3.02
N CYS A 86 6.25 -4.50 4.03
CA CYS A 86 5.40 -3.32 4.11
C CYS A 86 6.22 -2.08 3.80
N PHE A 87 5.70 -1.25 2.90
CA PHE A 87 6.39 -0.10 2.37
C PHE A 87 5.64 1.18 2.66
N GLU A 88 6.40 2.26 2.66
CA GLU A 88 5.89 3.61 2.64
C GLU A 88 5.17 3.90 1.32
N VAL A 89 4.10 4.68 1.39
CA VAL A 89 3.29 5.03 0.23
C VAL A 89 2.89 6.50 0.24
N PHE A 90 3.01 7.15 -0.91
CA PHE A 90 2.66 8.55 -1.10
C PHE A 90 1.68 8.71 -2.24
N LEU A 91 0.73 9.63 -2.08
CA LEU A 91 -0.16 10.00 -3.18
C LEU A 91 0.67 10.62 -4.30
N VAL A 92 0.45 10.16 -5.53
CA VAL A 92 0.92 10.85 -6.73
C VAL A 92 -0.10 11.94 -7.02
N GLU A 93 0.13 13.12 -6.47
CA GLU A 93 -0.63 14.29 -6.88
C GLU A 93 -0.29 14.55 -8.35
N GLY A 94 -1.29 14.49 -9.22
CA GLY A 94 -1.11 14.91 -10.60
C GLY A 94 -0.56 16.33 -10.57
N SER A 95 0.56 16.55 -11.25
CA SER A 95 1.08 17.89 -11.53
C SER A 95 -0.05 18.68 -12.19
N GLY A 96 -0.82 19.40 -11.38
CA GLY A 96 -1.83 20.32 -11.85
C GLY A 96 -1.12 21.51 -12.46
N LYS A 97 -0.73 21.37 -13.73
CA LYS A 97 -0.74 22.39 -14.79
C LYS A 97 -0.17 21.83 -16.09
#